data_AF-A0A6V7VY23-F1
#
_entry.id   AF-A0A6V7VY23-F1
#
_cell.length_a   1.000
_cell.length_b   1.000
_cell.length_c   1.000
_cell.angle_alpha   90.00
_cell.angle_beta   90.00
_cell.angle_gamma   90.00
#
_symmetry.space_group_name_H-M   'P 1'
#
loop_
_entity.id
_entity.type
_entity.pdbx_description
1 polymer ?
#
loop_
_entity_poly.entity_id
_entity_poly.type
_entity_poly.pdbx_seq_one_letter_code
_entity_poly.pdbx_strand_id
1 'polypeptide(L)'
;MSVFLDLFCDHSNENCSEKRRVCSHLWNVSLDFDTLLPFTLCAKYILGARNVFTNSISETKLNSTGKVLLLTDFRQYWARDGWLTGNCWSSRDFLIHGWQSRRLNRQTFAGWNSPFSSEKVQNQRKNCSNPMAAFNEWPYKNTFIWTNEQIENEIERIIKERNIKHMGILMKEVINRKY
;
A
#
# COMPACT_ATOMS: atom_id res chain seq x y z
N MET A 1 5.59 16.61 2.74
CA MET A 1 5.31 17.09 1.37
C MET A 1 4.79 15.92 0.55
N SER A 2 3.68 16.11 -0.18
CA SER A 2 3.04 15.03 -0.96
C SER A 2 3.37 15.21 -2.44
N VAL A 3 4.47 14.58 -2.86
CA VAL A 3 4.98 14.65 -4.24
C VAL A 3 3.90 14.33 -5.28
N PHE A 4 2.98 13.42 -4.97
CA PHE A 4 1.91 13.06 -5.88
C PHE A 4 0.89 14.20 -6.09
N LEU A 5 0.48 14.89 -5.03
CA LEU A 5 -0.37 16.08 -5.17
C LEU A 5 0.39 17.21 -5.87
N ASP A 6 1.69 17.33 -5.65
CA ASP A 6 2.51 18.37 -6.27
C ASP A 6 2.64 18.17 -7.79
N LEU A 7 2.67 16.91 -8.25
CA LEU A 7 2.77 16.58 -9.68
C LEU A 7 1.44 16.63 -10.42
N PHE A 8 0.31 16.37 -9.74
CA PHE A 8 -0.97 16.13 -10.41
C PHE A 8 -2.10 17.08 -10.00
N CYS A 9 -1.85 17.97 -9.04
CA CYS A 9 -2.70 19.12 -8.80
C CYS A 9 -2.16 20.31 -9.58
N ASP A 10 -2.84 20.66 -10.66
CA ASP A 10 -2.47 21.79 -11.51
C ASP A 10 -2.48 23.10 -10.71
N HIS A 11 -1.31 23.72 -10.61
CA HIS A 11 -1.12 24.98 -9.91
C HIS A 11 -1.87 26.16 -10.54
N SER A 12 -2.20 26.07 -11.83
CA SER A 12 -2.99 27.07 -12.54
C SER A 12 -4.49 26.96 -12.25
N ASN A 13 -4.93 25.85 -11.66
CA ASN A 13 -6.31 25.66 -11.19
C ASN A 13 -6.45 26.12 -9.73
N GLU A 14 -7.01 27.31 -9.51
CA GLU A 14 -7.19 27.90 -8.17
C GLU A 14 -7.93 26.98 -7.19
N ASN A 15 -8.97 26.28 -7.65
CA ASN A 15 -9.74 25.33 -6.84
C ASN A 15 -8.90 24.12 -6.42
N CYS A 16 -7.98 23.65 -7.28
CA CYS A 16 -7.04 22.60 -6.92
C CYS A 16 -6.00 23.11 -5.91
N SER A 17 -5.45 24.29 -6.16
CA SER A 17 -4.43 24.93 -5.30
C SER A 17 -4.93 25.18 -3.88
N GLU A 18 -6.15 25.72 -3.73
CA GLU A 18 -6.76 25.96 -2.42
C GLU A 18 -7.01 24.65 -1.66
N LYS A 19 -7.64 23.67 -2.30
CA LYS A 19 -7.88 22.35 -1.68
C LYS A 19 -6.57 21.65 -1.32
N ARG A 20 -5.53 21.77 -2.15
CA ARG A 20 -4.20 21.23 -1.85
C ARG A 20 -3.63 21.83 -0.57
N ARG A 21 -3.77 23.14 -0.34
CA ARG A 21 -3.34 23.78 0.93
C ARG A 21 -4.05 23.17 2.12
N VAL A 22 -5.37 22.93 2.02
CA VAL A 22 -6.14 22.25 3.08
C VAL A 22 -5.60 20.85 3.34
N CYS A 23 -5.37 20.03 2.30
CA CYS A 23 -4.78 18.71 2.50
C CYS A 23 -3.36 18.79 3.08
N SER A 24 -2.53 19.72 2.61
CA SER A 24 -1.17 19.92 3.14
C SER A 24 -1.18 20.27 4.63
N HIS A 25 -2.14 21.06 5.08
CA HIS A 25 -2.33 21.32 6.52
C HIS A 25 -2.65 20.03 7.27
N LEU A 26 -3.62 19.24 6.80
CA LEU A 26 -3.96 17.94 7.40
C LEU A 26 -2.75 17.01 7.48
N TRP A 27 -1.94 16.94 6.43
CA TRP A 27 -0.68 16.17 6.42
C TRP A 27 0.28 16.65 7.50
N ASN A 28 0.49 17.96 7.62
CA ASN A 28 1.47 18.53 8.55
C ASN A 28 1.12 18.30 10.02
N VAL A 29 -0.17 18.17 10.34
CA VAL A 29 -0.63 17.92 11.72
C VAL A 29 -0.86 16.44 12.01
N SER A 30 -0.70 15.56 11.02
CA SER A 30 -0.87 14.11 11.19
C SER A 30 0.33 13.51 11.94
N LEU A 31 0.06 12.72 12.97
CA LEU A 31 1.09 12.10 13.81
C LEU A 31 1.08 10.56 13.74
N ASP A 32 -0.04 9.98 13.30
CA ASP A 32 -0.29 8.55 13.27
C ASP A 32 -1.20 8.15 12.10
N PHE A 33 -1.52 6.86 12.00
CA PHE A 33 -2.35 6.33 10.92
C PHE A 33 -3.78 6.86 10.92
N ASP A 34 -4.37 7.09 12.10
CA ASP A 34 -5.76 7.53 12.20
C ASP A 34 -5.87 9.03 11.87
N THR A 35 -4.91 9.84 12.31
CA THR A 35 -4.81 11.29 11.99
C THR A 35 -4.36 11.55 10.54
N LEU A 36 -3.69 10.59 9.90
CA LEU A 36 -3.33 10.65 8.48
C LEU A 36 -4.50 10.37 7.52
N LEU A 37 -5.55 9.70 8.00
CA LEU A 37 -6.70 9.33 7.17
C LEU A 37 -7.40 10.55 6.55
N PRO A 38 -7.73 11.63 7.29
CA PRO A 38 -8.28 12.86 6.71
C PRO A 38 -7.46 13.41 5.54
N PHE A 39 -6.13 13.42 5.65
CA PHE A 39 -5.26 13.82 4.54
C PHE A 39 -5.43 12.90 3.32
N THR A 40 -5.44 11.59 3.53
CA THR A 40 -5.58 10.60 2.44
C THR A 40 -6.92 10.76 1.71
N LEU A 41 -8.00 11.01 2.45
CA LEU A 41 -9.32 11.27 1.88
C LEU A 41 -9.35 12.60 1.12
N CYS A 42 -8.76 13.64 1.68
CA CYS A 42 -8.62 14.95 1.06
C CYS A 42 -7.86 14.85 -0.28
N ALA A 43 -6.73 14.15 -0.29
CA ALA A 43 -5.94 13.92 -1.50
C ALA A 43 -6.75 13.18 -2.56
N LYS A 44 -7.43 12.09 -2.20
CA LYS A 44 -8.33 11.36 -3.10
C LYS A 44 -9.44 12.23 -3.66
N TYR A 45 -10.06 13.07 -2.84
CA TYR A 45 -11.12 13.98 -3.26
C TYR A 45 -10.63 14.98 -4.32
N ILE A 46 -9.44 15.57 -4.17
CA ILE A 46 -8.84 16.48 -5.15
C ILE A 46 -8.51 15.75 -6.46
N LEU A 47 -7.89 14.58 -6.35
CA LEU A 47 -7.50 13.79 -7.51
C LEU A 47 -8.73 13.25 -8.26
N GLY A 48 -9.86 13.10 -7.56
CA GLY A 48 -11.13 12.65 -8.11
C GLY A 48 -11.11 11.17 -8.47
N ALA A 49 -12.07 10.72 -9.27
CA ALA A 49 -12.16 9.33 -9.75
C ALA A 49 -11.12 8.98 -10.83
N ARG A 50 -10.15 9.88 -11.10
CA ARG A 50 -9.09 9.64 -12.07
C ARG A 50 -8.18 8.55 -11.54
N ASN A 51 -7.95 7.54 -12.37
CA ASN A 51 -6.96 6.50 -12.10
C ASN A 51 -5.75 6.62 -13.03
N VAL A 52 -5.81 7.43 -14.08
CA VAL A 52 -4.70 7.74 -14.97
C VAL A 52 -4.27 9.18 -14.77
N PHE A 53 -2.98 9.38 -14.55
CA PHE A 53 -2.37 10.69 -14.36
C PHE A 53 -1.23 10.84 -15.36
N THR A 54 -1.40 11.74 -16.30
CA THR A 54 -0.37 12.13 -17.26
C THR A 54 0.20 13.46 -16.81
N ASN A 55 1.52 13.53 -16.67
CA ASN A 55 2.16 14.81 -16.42
C ASN A 55 2.60 15.44 -17.74
N SER A 56 2.20 16.69 -17.98
CA SER A 56 2.69 17.52 -19.09
C SER A 56 3.84 18.43 -18.67
N ILE A 57 4.31 18.36 -17.42
CA ILE A 57 5.37 19.21 -16.88
C ILE A 57 6.68 18.94 -17.64
N SER A 58 6.96 19.84 -18.57
CA SER A 58 8.21 19.99 -19.34
C SER A 58 9.43 20.30 -18.47
N GLU A 59 9.28 20.52 -17.16
CA GLU A 59 10.36 20.98 -16.27
C GLU A 59 11.09 19.86 -15.53
N THR A 60 10.57 18.62 -15.54
CA THR A 60 11.38 17.50 -15.08
C THR A 60 12.34 17.08 -16.18
N LYS A 61 13.64 17.00 -15.91
CA LYS A 61 14.72 16.50 -16.80
C LYS A 61 14.51 15.08 -17.35
N LEU A 62 13.33 14.48 -17.15
CA LEU A 62 12.88 13.27 -17.81
C LEU A 62 12.20 13.70 -19.12
N ASN A 63 12.89 13.53 -20.25
CA ASN A 63 12.32 13.64 -21.60
C ASN A 63 11.32 12.51 -21.90
N SER A 64 10.47 12.14 -20.93
CA SER A 64 9.47 11.10 -21.07
C SER A 64 8.14 11.60 -20.52
N THR A 65 7.10 11.45 -21.32
CA THR A 65 5.71 11.61 -20.89
C THR A 65 5.40 10.51 -19.88
N GLY A 66 5.64 10.80 -18.60
CA GLY A 66 5.32 9.89 -17.51
C GLY A 66 3.80 9.74 -17.36
N LYS A 67 3.33 8.48 -17.39
CA LYS A 67 1.95 8.12 -17.07
C LYS A 67 1.96 7.33 -15.77
N VAL A 68 1.24 7.81 -14.77
CA VAL A 68 0.99 7.05 -13.53
C VAL A 68 -0.43 6.50 -13.59
N LEU A 69 -0.56 5.20 -13.33
CA LEU A 69 -1.84 4.51 -13.20
C LEU A 69 -2.03 4.12 -11.74
N LEU A 70 -3.04 4.71 -11.07
CA LEU A 70 -3.57 4.20 -9.81
C LEU A 70 -4.40 2.96 -10.12
N LEU A 71 -3.96 1.83 -9.59
CA LEU A 71 -4.63 0.56 -9.79
C LEU A 71 -5.84 0.49 -8.86
N THR A 72 -7.04 0.46 -9.45
CA THR A 72 -8.31 0.41 -8.68
C THR A 72 -8.76 -1.01 -8.37
N ASP A 73 -8.38 -1.97 -9.20
CA ASP A 73 -8.60 -3.41 -8.94
C ASP A 73 -7.30 -4.06 -8.47
N PHE A 74 -6.99 -3.94 -7.18
CA PHE A 74 -5.79 -4.52 -6.57
C PHE A 74 -5.72 -6.06 -6.70
N ARG A 75 -6.82 -6.75 -7.03
CA ARG A 75 -6.89 -8.22 -7.10
C ARG A 75 -6.12 -8.79 -8.29
N GLN A 76 -5.96 -7.98 -9.33
CA GLN A 76 -5.20 -8.28 -10.53
C GLN A 76 -3.70 -8.04 -10.36
N TYR A 77 -3.27 -7.36 -9.28
CA TYR A 77 -1.90 -6.86 -9.16
C TYR A 77 -1.14 -7.47 -7.99
N TRP A 78 0.18 -7.47 -8.15
CA TRP A 78 1.05 -8.46 -7.52
C TRP A 78 1.75 -7.97 -6.25
N ALA A 79 1.38 -6.80 -5.73
CA ALA A 79 2.01 -6.20 -4.54
C ALA A 79 0.99 -5.90 -3.45
N ARG A 80 1.23 -6.40 -2.23
CA ARG A 80 0.36 -6.15 -1.08
C ARG A 80 1.11 -6.14 0.24
N ASP A 81 0.49 -5.55 1.24
CA ASP A 81 0.98 -5.56 2.61
C ASP A 81 0.85 -6.96 3.23
N GLY A 82 1.97 -7.57 3.61
CA GLY A 82 1.98 -8.94 4.15
C GLY A 82 1.23 -9.07 5.47
N TRP A 83 1.26 -8.02 6.29
CA TRP A 83 0.58 -8.01 7.59
C TRP A 83 -0.95 -8.12 7.48
N LEU A 84 -1.54 -7.82 6.31
CA LEU A 84 -2.98 -7.99 6.06
C LEU A 84 -3.40 -9.46 6.03
N THR A 85 -2.51 -10.40 5.75
CA THR A 85 -2.86 -11.83 5.66
C THR A 85 -1.99 -12.68 6.56
N GLY A 86 -1.56 -12.12 7.69
CA GLY A 86 -0.67 -12.83 8.62
C GLY A 86 0.68 -13.23 8.01
N ASN A 87 1.11 -12.54 6.95
CA ASN A 87 2.29 -12.84 6.13
C ASN A 87 2.19 -14.10 5.27
N CYS A 88 1.01 -14.72 5.14
CA CYS A 88 0.78 -15.79 4.17
C CYS A 88 0.78 -15.22 2.74
N TRP A 89 1.12 -16.02 1.73
CA TRP A 89 1.14 -15.64 0.30
C TRP A 89 0.58 -16.70 -0.63
N SER A 90 0.27 -16.29 -1.85
CA SER A 90 -0.22 -17.17 -2.92
C SER A 90 0.56 -16.96 -4.22
N SER A 91 0.25 -17.77 -5.24
CA SER A 91 0.96 -17.75 -6.53
C SER A 91 0.83 -16.44 -7.31
N ARG A 92 -0.09 -15.54 -6.93
CA ARG A 92 -0.24 -14.21 -7.55
C ARG A 92 0.65 -13.12 -6.94
N ASP A 93 1.25 -13.39 -5.78
CA ASP A 93 2.05 -12.40 -5.08
C ASP A 93 3.44 -12.30 -5.71
N PHE A 94 3.76 -11.15 -6.28
CA PHE A 94 5.11 -10.80 -6.76
C PHE A 94 5.93 -10.13 -5.66
N LEU A 95 5.29 -9.29 -4.84
CA LEU A 95 5.95 -8.55 -3.78
C LEU A 95 5.08 -8.44 -2.53
N ILE A 96 5.64 -8.84 -1.39
CA ILE A 96 5.02 -8.66 -0.08
C ILE A 96 5.70 -7.47 0.61
N HIS A 97 4.97 -6.38 0.72
CA HIS A 97 5.44 -5.17 1.40
C HIS A 97 5.28 -5.33 2.93
N GLY A 98 6.15 -4.65 3.68
CA GLY A 98 6.08 -4.57 5.14
C GLY A 98 7.03 -5.49 5.91
N TRP A 99 7.80 -6.36 5.24
CA TRP A 99 8.83 -7.20 5.87
C TRP A 99 10.08 -6.40 6.22
N GLN A 100 10.03 -5.71 7.36
CA GLN A 100 11.17 -4.96 7.90
C GLN A 100 12.00 -5.87 8.81
N SER A 101 13.32 -5.92 8.62
CA SER A 101 14.23 -6.74 9.45
C SER A 101 14.05 -6.49 10.96
N ARG A 102 13.90 -5.23 11.38
CA ARG A 102 13.65 -4.86 12.79
C ARG A 102 12.37 -5.46 13.40
N ARG A 103 11.43 -5.93 12.56
CA ARG A 103 10.13 -6.53 12.96
C ARG A 103 10.09 -8.05 12.81
N LEU A 104 11.20 -8.67 12.40
CA LEU A 104 11.31 -10.12 12.28
C LEU A 104 11.16 -10.79 13.66
N ASN A 105 10.25 -11.75 13.77
CA ASN A 105 9.90 -12.51 14.96
C ASN A 105 9.50 -11.63 16.16
N ARG A 106 8.84 -10.49 15.90
CA ARG A 106 8.33 -9.58 16.94
C ARG A 106 6.80 -9.66 17.03
N GLN A 107 6.27 -9.71 18.25
CA GLN A 107 4.83 -9.57 18.52
C GLN A 107 4.44 -8.09 18.57
N THR A 108 4.59 -7.40 17.44
CA THR A 108 4.25 -5.98 17.28
C THR A 108 3.43 -5.78 16.03
N PHE A 109 2.83 -4.59 15.83
CA PHE A 109 2.18 -4.24 14.56
C PHE A 109 3.11 -4.52 13.38
N ALA A 110 2.59 -5.13 12.31
CA ALA A 110 3.34 -5.61 11.16
C ALA A 110 4.62 -6.42 11.50
N GLY A 111 4.60 -7.11 12.64
CA GLY A 111 5.55 -8.18 12.94
C GLY A 111 5.36 -9.35 11.98
N TRP A 112 6.46 -10.01 11.63
CA TRP A 112 6.42 -11.12 10.69
C TRP A 112 7.42 -12.20 11.09
N ASN A 113 7.08 -13.45 10.79
CA ASN A 113 7.96 -14.59 10.99
C ASN A 113 8.62 -14.96 9.67
N SER A 114 9.85 -15.47 9.73
CA SER A 114 10.53 -15.92 8.51
C SER A 114 9.69 -16.98 7.79
N PRO A 115 9.35 -16.74 6.50
CA PRO A 115 8.63 -17.70 5.67
C PRO A 115 9.48 -18.91 5.30
N PHE A 116 10.79 -18.79 5.48
CA PHE A 116 11.77 -19.80 5.11
C PHE A 116 12.10 -20.69 6.30
N SER A 117 12.35 -21.97 6.05
CA SER A 117 12.96 -22.86 7.04
C SER A 117 14.47 -22.55 7.14
N SER A 118 14.89 -22.15 8.35
CA SER A 118 16.21 -21.59 8.66
C SER A 118 17.37 -22.51 8.30
N GLU A 119 17.15 -23.83 8.37
CA GLU A 119 18.14 -24.86 8.09
C GLU A 119 18.54 -24.95 6.60
N LYS A 120 17.66 -24.52 5.68
CA LYS A 120 17.86 -24.68 4.23
C LYS A 120 18.27 -23.39 3.51
N VAL A 121 17.98 -22.21 4.07
CA VAL A 121 18.31 -20.91 3.45
C VAL A 121 19.83 -20.69 3.33
N GLN A 122 20.61 -21.13 4.32
CA GLN A 122 22.07 -20.98 4.29
C GLN A 122 22.72 -21.83 3.18
N ASN A 123 22.16 -23.01 2.92
CA ASN A 123 22.64 -23.92 1.87
C ASN A 123 22.26 -23.44 0.47
N GLN A 124 21.10 -22.77 0.34
CA GLN A 124 20.59 -22.25 -0.92
C GLN A 124 21.38 -21.10 -1.54
N ARG A 125 22.03 -20.24 -0.74
CA ARG A 125 22.86 -19.14 -1.26
C ARG A 125 23.97 -19.60 -2.22
N LYS A 126 24.40 -20.87 -2.08
CA LYS A 126 25.41 -21.49 -2.96
C LYS A 126 24.83 -21.95 -4.31
N ASN A 127 23.51 -22.14 -4.42
CA ASN A 127 22.82 -22.69 -5.59
C ASN A 127 22.13 -21.64 -6.47
N CYS A 128 22.19 -20.35 -6.10
CA CYS A 128 21.59 -19.25 -6.88
C CYS A 128 22.17 -19.10 -8.30
N SER A 129 23.25 -19.81 -8.64
CA SER A 129 23.85 -19.84 -9.98
C SER A 129 23.04 -20.65 -11.00
N ASN A 130 22.11 -21.51 -10.56
CA ASN A 130 21.22 -22.27 -11.44
C ASN A 130 19.76 -21.81 -11.24
N PRO A 131 19.17 -21.07 -12.20
CA PRO A 131 17.80 -20.54 -12.08
C PRO A 131 16.72 -21.60 -11.85
N MET A 132 16.88 -22.80 -12.43
CA MET A 132 15.90 -23.89 -12.33
C MET A 132 15.95 -24.56 -10.96
N ALA A 133 17.15 -24.76 -10.43
CA ALA A 133 17.36 -25.25 -9.06
C ALA A 133 16.91 -24.20 -8.04
N ALA A 134 17.22 -22.93 -8.28
CA ALA A 134 16.82 -21.83 -7.41
C ALA A 134 15.29 -21.80 -7.23
N PHE A 135 14.49 -21.93 -8.29
CA PHE A 135 13.02 -21.87 -8.19
C PHE A 135 12.43 -23.05 -7.39
N ASN A 136 12.92 -24.27 -7.59
CA ASN A 136 12.36 -25.48 -6.99
C ASN A 136 12.88 -25.78 -5.58
N GLU A 137 13.97 -25.15 -5.15
CA GLU A 137 14.62 -25.47 -3.88
C GLU A 137 14.34 -24.46 -2.76
N TRP A 138 13.63 -23.35 -3.05
CA TRP A 138 13.36 -22.35 -2.00
C TRP A 138 12.62 -22.98 -0.83
N PRO A 139 13.17 -22.90 0.40
CA PRO A 139 12.72 -23.72 1.51
C PRO A 139 11.56 -23.08 2.26
N TYR A 140 10.54 -22.67 1.51
CA TYR A 140 9.33 -22.07 2.03
C TYR A 140 8.59 -23.04 2.95
N LYS A 141 8.08 -22.50 4.06
CA LYS A 141 7.16 -23.21 4.94
C LYS A 141 5.78 -23.24 4.27
N ASN A 142 5.26 -24.44 4.04
CA ASN A 142 3.92 -24.64 3.48
C ASN A 142 2.80 -23.96 4.29
N THR A 143 3.00 -23.74 5.60
CA THR A 143 2.04 -23.06 6.48
C THR A 143 1.81 -21.60 6.14
N PHE A 144 2.70 -20.96 5.38
CA PHE A 144 2.53 -19.59 4.90
C PHE A 144 2.05 -19.52 3.44
N ILE A 145 1.74 -20.65 2.82
CA ILE A 145 1.22 -20.69 1.44
C ILE A 145 -0.29 -20.89 1.48
N TRP A 146 -1.02 -19.92 0.95
CA TRP A 146 -2.47 -19.93 0.82
C TRP A 146 -2.89 -19.94 -0.65
N THR A 147 -4.14 -20.33 -0.90
CA THR A 147 -4.77 -20.15 -2.21
C THR A 147 -5.08 -18.67 -2.46
N ASN A 148 -5.25 -18.28 -3.72
CA ASN A 148 -5.68 -16.92 -4.07
C ASN A 148 -7.01 -16.56 -3.38
N GLU A 149 -7.94 -17.51 -3.32
CA GLU A 149 -9.24 -17.33 -2.65
C GLU A 149 -9.09 -17.05 -1.15
N GLN A 150 -8.22 -17.77 -0.44
CA GLN A 150 -7.96 -17.53 0.98
C GLN A 150 -7.40 -16.11 1.21
N ILE A 151 -6.44 -15.67 0.39
CA ILE A 151 -5.90 -14.31 0.45
C ILE A 151 -7.00 -13.28 0.17
N GLU A 152 -7.84 -13.50 -0.84
CA GLU A 152 -8.94 -12.58 -1.18
C GLU A 152 -9.98 -12.46 -0.09
N ASN A 153 -10.41 -13.59 0.49
CA ASN A 153 -11.39 -13.60 1.56
C ASN A 153 -10.90 -12.83 2.79
N GLU A 154 -9.61 -12.98 3.13
CA GLU A 154 -9.02 -12.25 4.25
C GLU A 154 -8.88 -10.74 3.98
N ILE A 155 -8.46 -10.37 2.76
CA ILE A 155 -8.41 -8.96 2.36
C ILE A 155 -9.82 -8.35 2.40
N GLU A 156 -10.83 -9.05 1.89
CA GLU A 156 -12.22 -8.59 1.91
C GLU A 156 -12.77 -8.41 3.32
N ARG A 157 -12.44 -9.34 4.23
CA ARG A 157 -12.78 -9.21 5.65
C ARG A 157 -12.22 -7.90 6.21
N ILE A 158 -10.94 -7.61 5.96
CA ILE A 158 -10.29 -6.39 6.44
C ILE A 158 -10.87 -5.13 5.79
N ILE A 159 -11.16 -5.15 4.49
CA ILE A 159 -11.79 -4.02 3.80
C ILE A 159 -13.14 -3.69 4.43
N LYS A 160 -13.97 -4.70 4.69
CA LYS A 160 -15.28 -4.52 5.33
C LYS A 160 -15.14 -3.91 6.73
N GLU A 161 -14.24 -4.45 7.56
CA GLU A 161 -13.96 -3.93 8.90
C GLU A 161 -13.48 -2.47 8.87
N ARG A 162 -12.57 -2.15 7.94
CA ARG A 162 -12.05 -0.80 7.78
C ARG A 162 -13.13 0.16 7.29
N ASN A 163 -13.96 -0.23 6.34
CA ASN A 163 -15.07 0.60 5.85
C ASN A 163 -16.06 0.94 6.96
N ILE A 164 -16.39 -0.03 7.83
CA ILE A 164 -17.24 0.21 9.00
C ILE A 164 -16.58 1.23 9.94
N LYS A 165 -15.28 1.06 10.26
CA LYS A 165 -14.53 2.02 11.09
C LYS A 165 -14.54 3.42 10.47
N HIS A 166 -14.26 3.52 9.17
CA HIS A 166 -14.21 4.80 8.44
C HIS A 166 -15.56 5.52 8.46
N MET A 167 -16.65 4.81 8.18
CA MET A 167 -18.00 5.39 8.24
C MET A 167 -18.33 5.89 9.65
N GLY A 168 -17.96 5.14 10.69
CA GLY A 168 -18.14 5.57 12.08
C GLY A 168 -17.38 6.86 12.42
N ILE A 169 -16.15 7.03 11.92
CA ILE A 169 -15.37 8.26 12.12
C ILE A 169 -16.02 9.44 11.40
N LEU A 170 -16.39 9.27 10.13
CA LEU A 170 -17.03 10.31 9.33
C LEU A 170 -18.34 10.77 9.96
N MET A 171 -19.17 9.84 10.45
CA MET A 171 -20.42 10.18 11.12
C MET A 171 -20.18 11.00 12.40
N LYS A 172 -19.16 10.66 13.20
CA LYS A 172 -18.80 11.43 14.40
C LYS A 172 -18.33 12.84 14.05
N GLU A 173 -17.49 12.99 13.03
CA GLU A 173 -17.02 14.31 12.59
C GLU A 173 -18.15 15.18 12.01
N VAL A 174 -19.10 14.58 11.28
CA VAL A 174 -20.27 15.30 10.74
C VAL A 174 -21.23 15.72 11.86
N ILE A 175 -21.48 14.85 12.84
CA ILE A 175 -22.34 15.15 13.98
C ILE A 175 -21.72 16.26 14.84
N ASN A 176 -20.42 16.18 15.12
CA ASN A 176 -19.70 17.18 15.93
C ASN A 176 -19.51 18.54 15.25
N ARG A 177 -19.81 18.67 13.95
CA ARG A 177 -19.83 19.97 13.23
C ARG A 177 -21.24 20.55 13.08
N LYS A 178 -22.29 19.82 13.50
CA LYS A 178 -23.69 20.25 13.41
C LYS A 178 -24.28 20.78 14.73
N TYR A 179 -23.46 20.90 15.76
CA TYR A 179 -23.75 21.55 17.04
C TYR A 179 -22.55 22.40 17.47
#